data_AF-A0A9P3NFW3-F1
#
_entry.id   AF-A0A9P3NFW3-F1
#
_cell.length_a   1.000
_cell.length_b   1.000
_cell.length_c   1.000
_cell.angle_alpha   90.00
_cell.angle_beta   90.00
_cell.angle_gamma   90.00
#
_symmetry.space_group_name_H-M   'P 1'
#
loop_
_entity.id
_entity.type
_entity.pdbx_description
1 polymer ?
#
loop_
_entity_poly.entity_id
_entity_poly.type
_entity_poly.pdbx_seq_one_letter_code
_entity_poly.pdbx_strand_id
1 'polypeptide(L)'
;LPATWRRLHVHLLKPYQDPNTIFVGRQPPPPPPVLVQNEPKYEVESVLAHRRRRNGTVELLIRWKGYDPSGDSWVPESDMGNTRRPLHDYL
;
A
#
# COMPACT_ATOMS: atom_id res chain seq x y z
N LEU A 1 -0.13 13.40 31.27
CA LEU A 1 -1.18 13.94 30.37
C LEU A 1 -1.15 15.47 30.44
N PRO A 2 -1.37 16.21 29.34
CA PRO A 2 -1.30 17.67 29.33
C PRO A 2 -2.38 18.28 30.24
N ALA A 3 -2.05 19.34 30.98
CA ALA A 3 -2.95 19.97 31.95
C ALA A 3 -4.19 20.66 31.34
N THR A 4 -4.25 20.78 30.00
CA THR A 4 -5.32 21.44 29.23
C THR A 4 -6.55 20.56 28.99
N TRP A 5 -6.50 19.26 29.31
CA TRP A 5 -7.59 18.32 29.04
C TRP A 5 -8.71 18.31 30.09
N ARG A 6 -8.82 19.35 30.94
CA ARG A 6 -9.73 19.38 32.09
C ARG A 6 -11.22 19.55 31.76
N ARG A 7 -11.59 19.83 30.50
CA ARG A 7 -12.98 19.94 30.04
C ARG A 7 -13.17 19.32 28.66
N LEU A 8 -13.14 17.98 28.62
CA LEU A 8 -13.67 17.23 27.49
C LEU A 8 -15.12 16.85 27.80
N HIS A 9 -16.09 17.43 27.09
CA HIS A 9 -17.49 17.03 27.20
C HIS A 9 -17.69 15.73 26.42
N VAL A 10 -17.51 14.59 27.11
CA VAL A 10 -17.63 13.24 26.53
C VAL A 10 -18.98 13.03 25.82
N HIS A 11 -20.04 13.71 26.27
CA HIS A 11 -21.37 13.68 25.66
C HIS A 11 -21.48 14.34 24.28
N LEU A 12 -20.51 15.18 23.89
CA LEU A 12 -20.46 15.80 22.56
C LEU A 12 -19.71 14.93 21.54
N LEU A 13 -19.12 13.82 21.98
CA LEU A 13 -18.48 12.87 21.06
C LEU A 13 -19.57 12.20 20.23
N LYS A 14 -19.45 12.31 18.91
CA LYS A 14 -20.23 11.47 18.00
C LYS A 14 -19.67 10.05 18.05
N PRO A 15 -20.52 9.01 17.98
CA PRO A 15 -20.05 7.64 17.81
C PRO A 15 -19.08 7.57 16.62
N TYR A 16 -17.99 6.82 16.78
CA TYR A 16 -17.08 6.55 15.66
C TYR A 16 -17.88 5.86 14.56
N GLN A 17 -17.92 6.49 13.40
CA GLN A 17 -18.51 5.91 12.20
C GLN A 17 -17.36 5.52 11.29
N ASP A 18 -17.36 4.25 10.89
CA ASP A 18 -16.35 3.72 9.97
C ASP A 18 -16.41 4.51 8.65
N PRO A 19 -15.29 5.09 8.19
CA PRO A 19 -15.26 5.88 6.96
C PRO A 19 -15.70 5.09 5.72
N ASN A 20 -15.49 3.77 5.69
CA ASN A 20 -15.91 2.92 4.57
C ASN A 20 -17.44 2.77 4.51
N THR A 21 -18.14 2.99 5.64
CA THR A 21 -19.61 2.94 5.73
C THR A 21 -20.26 4.27 5.30
N ILE A 22 -19.65 5.41 5.62
CA ILE A 22 -20.20 6.75 5.32
C ILE A 22 -19.82 7.21 3.91
N PHE A 23 -18.60 6.93 3.47
CA PHE A 23 -18.06 7.38 2.20
C PHE A 23 -17.96 6.21 1.23
N VAL A 24 -19.13 5.68 0.85
CA VAL A 24 -19.21 4.60 -0.14
C VAL A 24 -18.53 5.04 -1.44
N GLY A 25 -17.51 4.29 -1.86
CA GLY A 25 -16.72 4.58 -3.06
C GLY A 25 -15.57 5.58 -2.89
N ARG A 26 -15.38 6.15 -1.69
CA ARG A 26 -14.15 6.93 -1.41
C ARG A 26 -13.03 5.97 -1.11
N GLN A 27 -12.07 5.90 -2.02
CA GLN A 27 -10.83 5.19 -1.75
C GLN A 27 -9.90 6.11 -0.96
N PRO A 28 -9.26 5.60 0.11
CA PRO A 28 -8.22 6.36 0.77
C PRO A 28 -7.16 6.74 -0.28
N PRO A 29 -6.56 7.94 -0.16
CA PRO A 29 -5.47 8.28 -1.06
C PRO A 29 -4.39 7.21 -0.95
N PRO A 30 -3.74 6.86 -2.06
CA PRO A 30 -2.67 5.87 -2.05
C PRO A 30 -1.59 6.30 -1.04
N PRO A 31 -0.95 5.34 -0.35
CA PRO A 31 0.08 5.65 0.62
C PRO A 31 1.27 6.37 -0.06
N PRO A 32 1.90 7.35 0.61
CA PRO A 32 3.09 7.98 0.09
C PRO A 32 4.26 6.98 0.02
N PRO A 33 5.21 7.16 -0.92
CA PRO A 33 6.41 6.33 -0.97
C PRO A 33 7.28 6.52 0.27
N VAL A 34 7.92 5.44 0.70
CA VAL A 34 8.93 5.45 1.76
C VAL A 34 10.28 5.74 1.14
N LEU A 35 10.98 6.78 1.61
CA LEU A 35 12.34 7.07 1.15
C LEU A 35 13.35 6.15 1.86
N VAL A 36 13.94 5.23 1.12
CA VAL A 36 15.02 4.34 1.62
C VAL A 36 16.28 4.70 0.85
N GLN A 37 17.33 5.13 1.55
CA GLN A 37 18.57 5.63 0.93
C GLN A 37 18.33 6.75 -0.11
N ASN A 38 17.36 7.63 0.17
CA ASN A 38 16.94 8.72 -0.72
C ASN A 38 16.27 8.26 -2.03
N GLU A 39 15.89 6.99 -2.13
CA GLU A 39 15.11 6.45 -3.25
C GLU A 39 13.67 6.11 -2.79
N PRO A 40 12.65 6.45 -3.59
CA PRO A 40 11.27 6.13 -3.26
C PRO A 40 11.00 4.63 -3.41
N LYS A 41 10.54 4.01 -2.33
CA LYS A 41 10.11 2.61 -2.29
C LYS A 41 8.64 2.50 -1.92
N TYR A 42 7.97 1.53 -2.52
CA TYR A 42 6.55 1.25 -2.30
C TYR A 42 6.40 -0.13 -1.68
N GLU A 43 5.38 -0.29 -0.83
CA GLU A 43 5.09 -1.58 -0.21
C GLU A 43 4.32 -2.47 -1.19
N VAL A 44 4.89 -3.66 -1.47
CA VAL A 44 4.27 -4.69 -2.29
C VAL A 44 3.24 -5.43 -1.45
N GLU A 45 2.01 -5.53 -1.95
CA GLU A 45 0.97 -6.37 -1.34
C GLU A 45 1.07 -7.81 -1.85
N SER A 46 1.10 -8.00 -3.18
CA SER A 46 1.21 -9.33 -3.79
C SER A 46 1.76 -9.28 -5.21
N VAL A 47 2.29 -10.41 -5.67
CA VAL A 47 2.64 -10.65 -7.07
C VAL A 47 1.46 -11.31 -7.76
N LEU A 48 0.95 -10.69 -8.83
CA LEU A 48 -0.24 -11.18 -9.55
C LEU A 48 0.12 -12.04 -10.75
N ALA A 49 1.22 -11.71 -11.44
CA ALA A 49 1.67 -12.40 -12.63
C ALA A 49 3.16 -12.20 -12.86
N HIS A 50 3.76 -13.06 -13.68
CA HIS A 50 5.10 -12.87 -14.22
C HIS A 50 5.07 -13.00 -15.74
N ARG A 51 5.96 -12.29 -16.43
CA ARG A 51 6.17 -12.44 -17.87
C ARG A 51 7.64 -12.34 -18.20
N ARG A 52 8.06 -13.09 -19.21
CA ARG A 52 9.41 -13.03 -19.76
C ARG A 52 9.39 -12.25 -21.07
N ARG A 53 10.24 -11.23 -21.18
CA ARG A 53 10.41 -10.44 -22.41
C ARG A 53 11.37 -11.15 -23.37
N ARG A 54 11.34 -10.76 -24.65
CA ARG A 54 12.20 -11.33 -25.72
C ARG A 54 13.70 -11.15 -25.46
N ASN A 55 14.09 -10.09 -24.75
CA ASN A 55 15.46 -9.82 -24.33
C ASN A 55 15.91 -10.67 -23.12
N GLY A 56 15.04 -11.58 -22.62
CA GLY A 56 15.34 -12.48 -21.51
C GLY A 56 15.00 -11.94 -20.13
N THR A 57 14.60 -10.66 -19.99
CA THR A 57 14.25 -10.08 -18.69
C THR A 57 12.89 -10.58 -18.19
N VAL A 58 12.78 -10.75 -16.87
CA VAL A 58 11.53 -11.12 -16.20
C VAL A 58 10.93 -9.87 -15.58
N GLU A 59 9.63 -9.70 -15.79
CA GLU A 59 8.83 -8.66 -15.15
C GLU A 59 7.71 -9.31 -14.35
N LEU A 60 7.38 -8.66 -13.24
CA LEU A 60 6.38 -9.10 -12.28
C LEU A 60 5.28 -8.03 -12.22
N LEU A 61 4.03 -8.46 -12.28
CA LEU A 61 2.88 -7.59 -12.09
C LEU A 61 2.60 -7.48 -10.59
N ILE A 62 2.72 -6.26 -10.07
CA ILE A 62 2.65 -5.98 -8.64
C ILE A 62 1.32 -5.34 -8.27
N ARG A 63 0.65 -5.92 -7.27
CA ARG A 63 -0.37 -5.23 -6.48
C ARG A 63 0.33 -4.42 -5.41
N TRP A 64 0.11 -3.12 -5.42
CA TRP A 64 0.67 -2.22 -4.40
C TRP A 64 -0.27 -2.08 -3.22
N LYS A 65 0.28 -2.13 -2.01
CA LYS A 65 -0.53 -2.07 -0.80
C LYS A 65 -1.22 -0.72 -0.67
N GLY A 66 -2.54 -0.74 -0.49
CA GLY A 66 -3.35 0.47 -0.37
C GLY A 66 -3.58 1.19 -1.71
N TYR A 67 -3.23 0.55 -2.83
CA TYR A 67 -3.62 0.99 -4.16
C TYR A 67 -4.68 0.05 -4.73
N ASP A 68 -5.45 0.59 -5.65
CA ASP A 68 -6.42 -0.16 -6.40
C ASP A 68 -5.80 -1.06 -7.47
N PRO A 69 -6.55 -2.05 -7.99
CA PRO A 69 -6.15 -2.83 -9.14
C PRO A 69 -5.75 -1.97 -10.36
N SER A 70 -6.27 -0.75 -10.46
CA SER A 70 -5.88 0.21 -11.50
C SER A 70 -4.43 0.73 -11.34
N GLY A 71 -3.85 0.63 -10.15
CA GLY A 71 -2.45 0.94 -9.86
C GLY A 71 -1.48 -0.20 -10.16
N ASP A 72 -1.96 -1.38 -10.53
CA ASP A 72 -1.13 -2.54 -10.79
C ASP A 72 -0.10 -2.25 -11.90
N SER A 73 1.17 -2.55 -11.62
CA SER A 73 2.27 -2.16 -12.50
C SER A 73 3.26 -3.30 -12.74
N TRP A 74 3.81 -3.36 -13.96
CA TRP A 74 4.87 -4.31 -14.31
C TRP A 74 6.22 -3.76 -13.87
N VAL A 75 6.90 -4.48 -12.98
CA VAL A 75 8.19 -4.11 -12.41
C VAL A 75 9.23 -5.18 -12.76
N PRO A 76 10.46 -4.82 -13.16
CA PRO A 76 11.54 -5.78 -13.37
C PRO A 76 11.82 -6.59 -12.11
N GLU A 77 12.11 -7.88 -12.25
CA GLU A 77 12.51 -8.72 -11.11
C GLU A 77 13.76 -8.18 -10.38
N SER A 78 14.65 -7.50 -11.11
CA SER A 78 15.84 -6.84 -10.53
C SER A 78 15.50 -5.78 -9.49
N ASP A 79 14.35 -5.12 -9.64
CA ASP A 79 13.97 -3.96 -8.82
C ASP A 79 13.26 -4.39 -7.52
N MET A 80 12.88 -5.67 -7.43
CA MET A 80 12.34 -6.23 -6.17
C MET A 80 13.37 -6.25 -5.04
N GLY A 81 14.67 -6.18 -5.34
CA GLY A 81 15.71 -6.21 -4.32
C GLY A 81 15.59 -7.46 -3.43
N ASN A 82 15.50 -7.27 -2.11
CA ASN A 82 15.51 -8.36 -1.11
C ASN A 82 14.09 -8.77 -0.63
N THR A 83 13.03 -8.44 -1.37
CA THR A 83 11.64 -8.78 -1.00
C THR A 83 11.35 -10.26 -1.24
N ARG A 84 11.86 -11.13 -0.35
CA ARG A 84 11.70 -12.59 -0.46
C ARG A 84 10.29 -13.07 -0.09
N ARG A 85 9.53 -12.28 0.66
CA ARG A 85 8.21 -12.69 1.20
C ARG A 85 7.11 -12.78 0.13
N PRO A 86 6.83 -11.74 -0.68
CA PRO A 86 5.71 -11.79 -1.63
C PRO A 86 5.92 -12.81 -2.76
N LEU A 87 7.19 -13.12 -3.07
CA LEU A 87 7.56 -14.12 -4.08
C LEU A 87 7.27 -15.55 -3.62
N HIS A 88 7.46 -15.84 -2.32
CA HIS A 88 7.27 -17.18 -1.77
C HIS A 88 5.81 -17.63 -1.79
N ASP A 89 4.86 -16.70 -1.62
CA ASP A 89 3.44 -17.04 -1.66
C ASP A 89 2.90 -17.22 -3.08
N TYR A 90 3.67 -16.79 -4.10
CA TYR A 90 3.29 -16.87 -5.51
C TYR A 90 3.85 -18.12 -6.22
N LEU A 91 5.01 -18.64 -5.80
CA LEU A 91 5.68 -19.82 -6.37
C LEU A 91 5.34 -21.09 -5.59
#